data_AF-A0AAE1QKU3-F1
#
_entry.id   AF-A0AAE1QKU3-F1
#
_cell.length_a   1.000
_cell.length_b   1.000
_cell.length_c   1.000
_cell.angle_alpha   90.00
_cell.angle_beta   90.00
_cell.angle_gamma   90.00
#
_symmetry.space_group_name_H-M   'P 1'
#
loop_
_entity.id
_entity.type
_entity.pdbx_description
1 polymer ?
#
loop_
_entity_poly.entity_id
_entity_poly.type
_entity_poly.pdbx_seq_one_letter_code
_entity_poly.pdbx_strand_id
1 'polypeptide(L)'
;MSSSQAYPQRQESSGSYRIRPNTHKEFLHYNCQGVYDKNAYFLLNGICSDCQNLYRGHRSVLHECKSNCFLSSMFPSCVSALAMDEGKDDYKRLIKLINGSIDSKENIMD
;
A
#
# COMPACT_ATOMS: atom_id res chain seq x y z
N MET A 1 -42.50 -15.14 -11.18
CA MET A 1 -42.58 -14.12 -10.11
C MET A 1 -41.51 -14.49 -9.10
N SER A 2 -40.42 -13.77 -8.86
CA SER A 2 -39.79 -12.60 -9.47
C SER A 2 -38.31 -12.65 -9.03
N SER A 3 -37.41 -12.45 -9.99
CA SER A 3 -36.21 -11.59 -9.96
C SER A 3 -35.30 -11.58 -8.74
N SER A 4 -34.01 -11.96 -8.93
CA SER A 4 -32.85 -11.04 -9.06
C SER A 4 -32.36 -10.52 -7.69
N GLN A 5 -31.11 -10.73 -7.28
CA GLN A 5 -29.96 -9.99 -7.82
C GLN A 5 -28.68 -10.81 -7.67
N ALA A 6 -28.02 -11.09 -8.80
CA ALA A 6 -26.62 -11.47 -8.84
C ALA A 6 -25.78 -10.20 -8.59
N TYR A 7 -24.96 -10.22 -7.55
CA TYR A 7 -23.88 -9.24 -7.43
C TYR A 7 -22.90 -9.47 -8.59
N PRO A 8 -22.52 -8.44 -9.36
CA PRO A 8 -21.45 -8.58 -10.33
C PRO A 8 -20.16 -8.83 -9.54
N GLN A 9 -19.68 -10.06 -9.58
CA GLN A 9 -18.29 -10.38 -9.30
C GLN A 9 -17.48 -9.48 -10.23
N ARG A 10 -16.77 -8.48 -9.69
CA ARG A 10 -15.71 -7.83 -10.48
C ARG A 10 -14.81 -8.95 -10.95
N GLN A 11 -14.77 -9.15 -12.25
CA GLN A 11 -13.82 -10.02 -12.90
C GLN A 11 -12.44 -9.41 -12.68
N GLU A 12 -11.71 -9.88 -11.66
CA GLU A 12 -10.25 -9.75 -11.62
C GLU A 12 -9.68 -10.69 -12.68
N SER A 13 -9.80 -10.26 -13.93
CA SER A 13 -9.13 -10.85 -15.07
C SER A 13 -7.65 -10.51 -15.00
N SER A 14 -6.90 -11.25 -14.19
CA SER A 14 -5.46 -11.29 -14.34
C SER A 14 -4.97 -12.69 -14.04
N GLY A 15 -4.50 -13.36 -15.09
CA GLY A 15 -3.63 -14.52 -14.93
C GLY A 15 -2.53 -14.22 -13.91
N SER A 16 -2.04 -15.27 -13.27
CA SER A 16 -0.98 -15.26 -12.25
C SER A 16 0.33 -14.64 -12.81
N TYR A 17 0.33 -13.33 -13.02
CA TYR A 17 1.55 -12.58 -13.23
C TYR A 17 2.11 -12.35 -11.84
N ARG A 18 3.15 -13.11 -11.48
CA ARG A 18 4.01 -12.74 -10.35
C ARG A 18 4.64 -11.39 -10.70
N ILE A 19 4.01 -10.30 -10.28
CA ILE A 19 4.58 -8.97 -10.43
C ILE A 19 5.83 -8.95 -9.55
N ARG A 20 6.95 -8.56 -10.14
CA ARG A 20 8.21 -8.48 -9.41
C ARG A 20 8.11 -7.32 -8.40
N PRO A 21 8.51 -7.54 -7.14
CA PRO A 21 8.45 -6.50 -6.13
C PRO A 21 9.39 -5.35 -6.50
N ASN A 22 9.09 -4.14 -6.01
CA ASN A 22 9.94 -2.96 -6.17
C ASN A 22 10.14 -2.53 -7.63
N THR A 23 9.11 -2.72 -8.48
CA THR A 23 9.12 -2.30 -9.88
C THR A 23 8.08 -1.22 -10.14
N HIS A 24 8.32 -0.39 -11.16
CA HIS A 24 7.32 0.58 -11.63
C HIS A 24 6.00 -0.09 -12.02
N LYS A 25 6.06 -1.32 -12.54
CA LYS A 25 4.85 -2.10 -12.84
C LYS A 25 4.04 -2.42 -11.58
N GLU A 26 4.71 -2.77 -10.48
CA GLU A 26 4.06 -3.01 -9.19
C GLU A 26 3.50 -1.73 -8.57
N PHE A 27 4.27 -0.64 -8.65
CA PHE A 27 3.84 0.68 -8.25
C PHE A 27 2.50 1.07 -8.88
N LEU A 28 2.39 0.93 -10.21
CA LEU A 28 1.14 1.18 -10.93
C LEU A 28 0.04 0.18 -10.58
N HIS A 29 0.39 -1.10 -10.34
CA HIS A 29 -0.58 -2.13 -9.96
C HIS A 29 -1.31 -1.80 -8.65
N TYR A 30 -0.63 -1.19 -7.69
CA TYR A 30 -1.23 -0.75 -6.43
C TYR A 30 -1.84 0.66 -6.48
N ASN A 31 -2.06 1.22 -7.67
CA ASN A 31 -2.65 2.53 -7.91
C ASN A 31 -1.86 3.71 -7.30
N CYS A 32 -0.53 3.60 -7.22
CA CYS A 32 0.29 4.77 -6.90
C CYS A 32 0.30 5.75 -8.08
N GLN A 33 -0.09 7.01 -7.84
CA GLN A 33 -0.28 8.04 -8.88
C GLN A 33 0.73 9.19 -8.81
N GLY A 34 1.62 9.20 -7.82
CA GLY A 34 2.65 10.22 -7.63
C GLY A 34 3.97 9.90 -8.31
N VAL A 35 5.04 10.45 -7.76
CA VAL A 35 6.40 10.23 -8.27
C VAL A 35 6.84 8.82 -7.92
N TYR A 36 7.28 8.04 -8.92
CA TYR A 36 7.94 6.76 -8.66
C TYR A 36 9.37 6.97 -8.14
N ASP A 37 9.47 7.28 -6.86
CA ASP A 37 10.73 7.25 -6.14
C ASP A 37 11.04 5.80 -5.72
N LYS A 38 12.09 5.23 -6.32
CA LYS A 38 12.50 3.83 -6.09
C LYS A 38 12.86 3.56 -4.63
N ASN A 39 13.51 4.52 -3.95
CA ASN A 39 13.97 4.34 -2.57
C ASN A 39 12.77 4.42 -1.61
N ALA A 40 11.90 5.40 -1.81
CA ALA A 40 10.66 5.54 -1.05
C ALA A 40 9.79 4.28 -1.17
N TYR A 41 9.55 3.82 -2.39
CA TYR A 41 8.73 2.63 -2.63
C TYR A 41 9.37 1.36 -2.07
N PHE A 42 10.69 1.19 -2.21
CA PHE A 42 11.42 0.06 -1.66
C PHE A 42 11.30 -0.01 -0.13
N LEU A 43 11.47 1.13 0.55
CA LEU A 43 11.37 1.22 2.00
C LEU A 43 9.96 0.86 2.50
N LEU A 44 8.91 1.44 1.90
CA LEU A 44 7.52 1.15 2.27
C LEU A 44 7.14 -0.32 1.98
N ASN A 45 7.60 -0.87 0.86
CA ASN A 45 7.37 -2.27 0.52
C ASN A 45 8.10 -3.24 1.48
N GLY A 46 9.29 -2.86 1.97
CA GLY A 46 10.04 -3.60 2.99
C GLY A 46 9.23 -3.81 4.27
N ILE A 47 8.59 -2.74 4.77
CA ILE A 47 7.70 -2.80 5.95
C ILE A 47 6.59 -3.85 5.74
N CYS A 48 5.95 -3.85 4.57
CA CYS A 48 4.90 -4.83 4.29
C CYS A 48 5.43 -6.26 4.19
N SER A 49 6.63 -6.45 3.64
CA SER A 49 7.29 -7.76 3.56
C SER A 49 7.66 -8.30 4.94
N ASP A 50 8.26 -7.46 5.80
CA ASP A 50 8.64 -7.84 7.16
C ASP A 50 7.41 -8.09 8.03
N CYS A 51 6.37 -7.27 7.88
CA CYS A 51 5.09 -7.48 8.53
C CYS A 51 4.46 -8.82 8.14
N GLN A 52 4.45 -9.18 6.85
CA GLN A 52 3.95 -10.48 6.40
C GLN A 52 4.69 -11.65 7.08
N ASN A 53 6.01 -11.53 7.30
CA ASN A 53 6.81 -12.56 7.95
C ASN A 53 6.36 -12.81 9.41
N LEU A 54 5.85 -11.78 10.10
CA LEU A 54 5.26 -11.94 11.44
C LEU A 54 4.01 -12.84 11.41
N TYR A 55 3.18 -12.73 10.37
CA TYR A 55 1.92 -13.47 10.22
C TYR A 55 2.07 -14.82 9.48
N ARG A 56 3.27 -15.42 9.47
CA ARG A 56 3.60 -16.78 8.97
C ARG A 56 2.69 -17.30 7.83
N GLY A 57 2.73 -16.64 6.68
CA GLY A 57 2.14 -17.16 5.44
C GLY A 57 0.75 -16.64 5.07
N HIS A 58 0.16 -15.71 5.85
CA HIS A 58 -1.03 -14.97 5.41
C HIS A 58 -0.68 -13.99 4.28
N ARG A 59 -0.77 -14.45 3.02
CA ARG A 59 -0.51 -13.65 1.82
C ARG A 59 -1.39 -12.39 1.72
N SER A 60 -2.54 -12.40 2.38
CA SER A 60 -3.41 -11.23 2.44
C SER A 60 -2.71 -10.02 3.08
N VAL A 61 -1.84 -10.22 4.07
CA VAL A 61 -1.17 -9.11 4.79
C VAL A 61 -0.31 -8.28 3.84
N LEU A 62 0.51 -8.91 3.01
CA LEU A 62 1.35 -8.21 2.04
C LEU A 62 0.50 -7.40 1.05
N HIS A 63 -0.54 -8.02 0.49
CA HIS A 63 -1.40 -7.37 -0.48
C HIS A 63 -2.20 -6.22 0.14
N GLU A 64 -2.76 -6.44 1.33
CA GLU A 64 -3.55 -5.45 2.05
C GLU A 64 -2.70 -4.29 2.53
N CYS A 65 -1.48 -4.54 3.03
CA CYS A 65 -0.54 -3.50 3.43
C CYS A 65 -0.17 -2.55 2.28
N LYS A 66 -0.04 -3.09 1.05
CA LYS A 66 0.29 -2.31 -0.15
C LYS A 66 -0.92 -1.70 -0.85
N SER A 67 -2.13 -2.16 -0.51
CA SER A 67 -3.38 -1.76 -1.15
C SER A 67 -3.58 -0.25 -1.10
N ASN A 68 -4.14 0.29 -2.19
CA ASN A 68 -4.35 1.72 -2.38
C ASN A 68 -3.05 2.53 -2.12
N CYS A 69 -1.94 2.05 -2.69
CA CYS A 69 -0.61 2.63 -2.53
C CYS A 69 -0.25 2.96 -1.07
N PHE A 70 -0.35 1.96 -0.20
CA PHE A 70 -0.06 2.03 1.24
C PHE A 70 -1.01 2.93 2.06
N LEU A 71 -2.13 3.38 1.50
CA LEU A 71 -3.18 4.12 2.23
C LEU A 71 -4.18 3.21 2.94
N SER A 72 -3.92 1.90 3.00
CA SER A 72 -4.75 0.96 3.75
C SER A 72 -4.53 1.09 5.26
N SER A 73 -5.51 0.62 6.05
CA SER A 73 -5.36 0.50 7.51
C SER A 73 -4.35 -0.58 7.94
N MET A 74 -3.97 -1.50 7.04
CA MET A 74 -3.00 -2.54 7.33
C MET A 74 -1.58 -1.97 7.41
N PHE A 75 -1.22 -0.97 6.60
CA PHE A 75 0.11 -0.34 6.68
C PHE A 75 0.47 0.20 8.08
N PRO A 76 -0.34 1.07 8.72
CA PRO A 76 -0.05 1.54 10.09
C PRO A 76 -0.11 0.44 11.14
N SER A 77 -0.92 -0.60 10.92
CA SER A 77 -0.94 -1.80 11.77
C SER A 77 0.39 -2.56 11.70
N CYS A 78 0.94 -2.71 10.49
CA CYS A 78 2.25 -3.30 10.25
C CYS A 78 3.39 -2.51 10.88
N VAL A 79 3.38 -1.18 10.74
CA VAL A 79 4.38 -0.30 11.40
C VAL A 79 4.37 -0.51 12.91
N SER A 80 3.19 -0.59 13.51
CA SER A 80 3.04 -0.79 14.96
C SER A 80 3.43 -2.21 15.38
N ALA A 81 3.10 -3.23 14.59
CA ALA A 81 3.47 -4.64 14.84
C ALA A 81 4.99 -4.88 14.75
N LEU A 82 5.70 -4.09 13.94
CA LEU A 82 7.16 -4.10 13.81
C LEU A 82 7.86 -3.17 14.83
N ALA A 83 7.12 -2.50 15.72
CA ALA A 83 7.65 -1.52 16.67
C ALA A 83 8.44 -0.37 16.01
N MET A 84 8.00 0.09 14.84
CA MET A 84 8.64 1.17 14.06
C MET A 84 7.88 2.51 14.16
N ASP A 85 7.20 2.75 15.28
CA ASP A 85 6.34 3.91 15.50
C ASP A 85 7.07 5.26 15.34
N GLU A 86 8.35 5.30 15.71
CA GLU A 86 9.21 6.49 15.60
C GLU A 86 9.36 7.00 14.15
N GLY A 87 9.29 6.10 13.16
CA GLY A 87 9.39 6.46 11.74
C GLY A 87 8.07 6.86 11.08
N LYS A 88 6.95 6.88 11.82
CA LYS A 88 5.61 7.07 11.24
C LYS A 88 5.47 8.34 10.40
N ASP A 89 6.05 9.44 10.83
CA ASP A 89 5.93 10.71 10.11
C ASP A 89 6.75 10.73 8.82
N ASP A 90 7.91 10.08 8.80
CA ASP A 90 8.69 9.88 7.58
C ASP A 90 7.94 8.98 6.60
N TYR A 91 7.35 7.87 7.06
CA TYR A 91 6.56 6.99 6.20
C TYR A 91 5.36 7.74 5.61
N LYS A 92 4.67 8.58 6.39
CA LYS A 92 3.59 9.44 5.87
C LYS A 92 4.09 10.37 4.76
N ARG A 93 5.25 11.03 4.95
CA ARG A 93 5.85 11.89 3.91
C ARG A 93 6.16 11.12 2.64
N LEU A 94 6.75 9.93 2.75
CA LEU A 94 7.04 9.06 1.61
C LEU A 94 5.75 8.61 0.90
N ILE A 95 4.72 8.21 1.64
CA ILE A 95 3.41 7.83 1.09
C ILE A 95 2.79 8.99 0.31
N LYS A 96 2.83 10.23 0.84
CA LYS A 96 2.34 11.42 0.15
C LYS A 96 3.07 11.65 -1.18
N LEU A 97 4.40 11.56 -1.17
CA LEU A 97 5.25 11.71 -2.37
C LEU A 97 4.83 10.74 -3.48
N ILE A 98 4.68 9.45 -3.15
CA ILE A 98 4.36 8.42 -4.14
C ILE A 98 2.89 8.36 -4.54
N ASN A 99 2.00 9.00 -3.78
CA ASN A 99 0.60 9.18 -4.13
C ASN A 99 0.31 10.49 -4.87
N GLY A 100 1.28 11.43 -4.94
CA GLY A 100 1.11 12.70 -5.63
C GLY A 100 0.26 13.72 -4.87
N SER A 101 -0.03 13.45 -3.59
CA SER A 101 -0.71 14.38 -2.70
C SER A 101 0.31 15.42 -2.20
N ILE A 102 0.53 16.46 -2.99
CA ILE A 102 1.31 17.63 -2.55
C ILE A 102 0.40 18.41 -1.59
N ASP A 103 0.80 18.53 -0.33
CA ASP A 103 0.13 19.39 0.63
C ASP A 103 0.22 20.84 0.14
N SER A 104 -0.87 21.38 -0.41
CA SER A 104 -0.95 22.82 -0.69
C SER A 104 -1.08 23.67 0.58
N LYS A 105 -0.98 23.11 1.80
CA LYS A 105 -0.96 23.86 3.06
C LYS A 105 -0.18 23.14 4.17
N GLU A 106 1.12 23.37 4.22
CA GLU A 106 1.81 23.50 5.51
C GLU A 106 1.54 24.91 5.99
N ASN A 107 0.55 25.06 6.88
CA ASN A 107 0.35 26.30 7.61
C ASN A 107 -0.25 25.99 8.98
N ILE A 108 0.37 26.59 9.98
CA ILE A 108 -0.04 26.71 11.39
C ILE A 108 0.50 25.59 12.30
N MET A 109 1.75 25.82 12.71
CA MET A 109 2.08 25.81 14.13
C MET A 109 1.37 27.01 14.77
N ASP A 110 0.46 26.75 15.69
CA ASP A 110 0.07 27.63 16.81
C ASP A 110 -0.07 26.74 18.04
#